data_AF-A0A8S3R2T0-F1
#
_entry.id   AF-A0A8S3R2T0-F1
#
_cell.length_a   1.000
_cell.length_b   1.000
_cell.length_c   1.000
_cell.angle_alpha   90.00
_cell.angle_beta   90.00
_cell.angle_gamma   90.00
#
_symmetry.space_group_name_H-M   'P 1'
#
loop_
_entity.id
_entity.type
_entity.pdbx_description
1 polymer ?
#
loop_
_entity_poly.entity_id
_entity_poly.type
_entity_poly.pdbx_seq_one_letter_code
_entity_poly.pdbx_strand_id
1 'polypeptide(L)'
;MYAKILEFVPLHCKILRDVTTGSSDTVREAGTSSIFAPGNPAAFHQKYNTSMDFLCKFEKLCGSKASVKRLREHPSYHTFIHKWSLPVYFQIRFQDIAGQLETALCTGLNTVTGHLYVRNSGGSRYRCSVDMPWIHDLYQDEIVNKKSPEVKPNPVNEDNPSEGQQHNDGPTVSIIFADILKPRLCALGVDNVDSLLDNIRESNDQIKSELPQFQSYIVQDVCSKCAVHLKQVNDIPRLYRRTNREVPSKPSQYIQNVCKPLTNLLEDRGSVLSESVKNGLLQDIFSSLAEQYYSSTSDVLTSVKKMEESLKRLKKGRGTDKSAGSQGFTDDDKIRQQVMIDIENYGQQITNYGVDPAVLEHYQKLLQLSNEAKSAMTTSN
;
A
#
# COMPACT_ATOMS: atom_id res chain seq x y z
N MET A 1 -10.55 68.72 -4.79
CA MET A 1 -11.24 67.46 -5.15
C MET A 1 -10.55 66.24 -4.56
N TYR A 2 -9.21 66.12 -4.65
CA TYR A 2 -8.41 65.04 -4.04
C TYR A 2 -8.46 65.02 -2.50
N ALA A 3 -8.46 66.20 -1.84
CA ALA A 3 -8.60 66.31 -0.39
C ALA A 3 -9.98 65.84 0.13
N LYS A 4 -11.06 66.06 -0.66
CA LYS A 4 -12.41 65.58 -0.33
C LYS A 4 -12.55 64.06 -0.47
N ILE A 5 -11.75 63.42 -1.34
CA ILE A 5 -11.69 61.96 -1.51
C ILE A 5 -10.91 61.32 -0.35
N LEU A 6 -9.85 61.97 0.13
CA LEU A 6 -9.09 61.54 1.32
C LEU A 6 -9.89 61.72 2.64
N GLU A 7 -10.83 62.66 2.70
CA GLU A 7 -11.83 62.73 3.79
C GLU A 7 -12.95 61.68 3.64
N PHE A 8 -13.33 61.33 2.41
CA PHE A 8 -14.44 60.40 2.15
C PHE A 8 -14.09 58.94 2.52
N VAL A 9 -12.86 58.51 2.24
CA VAL A 9 -12.41 57.11 2.46
C VAL A 9 -12.45 56.70 3.94
N PRO A 10 -11.95 57.47 4.92
CA PRO A 10 -12.08 57.13 6.34
C PRO A 10 -13.53 57.15 6.86
N LEU A 11 -14.39 57.99 6.28
CA LEU A 11 -15.80 58.12 6.68
C LEU A 11 -16.69 57.01 6.09
N HIS A 12 -16.40 56.51 4.88
CA HIS A 12 -17.24 55.53 4.18
C HIS A 12 -16.62 54.12 4.12
N CYS A 13 -15.30 53.96 4.30
CA CYS A 13 -14.66 52.66 4.53
C CYS A 13 -14.59 52.29 6.02
N LYS A 14 -15.19 53.10 6.91
CA LYS A 14 -15.34 52.80 8.33
C LYS A 14 -16.06 51.47 8.54
N ILE A 15 -17.09 51.18 7.75
CA ILE A 15 -17.82 49.90 7.76
C ILE A 15 -16.88 48.73 7.41
N LEU A 16 -16.04 48.89 6.39
CA LEU A 16 -15.09 47.86 5.97
C LEU A 16 -13.99 47.65 7.02
N ARG A 17 -13.51 48.71 7.66
CA ARG A 17 -12.56 48.64 8.79
C ARG A 17 -13.20 48.00 10.02
N ASP A 18 -14.40 48.41 10.40
CA ASP A 18 -15.10 47.91 11.58
C ASP A 18 -15.50 46.43 11.39
N VAL A 19 -15.82 46.00 10.16
CA VAL A 19 -16.06 44.58 9.79
C VAL A 19 -14.76 43.75 9.69
N THR A 20 -13.61 44.38 9.37
CA THR A 20 -12.34 43.65 9.19
C THR A 20 -11.46 43.62 10.44
N THR A 21 -11.44 44.66 11.26
CA THR A 21 -10.56 44.82 12.43
C THR A 21 -11.26 44.70 13.79
N GLY A 22 -12.58 44.58 13.84
CA GLY A 22 -13.32 44.28 15.09
C GLY A 22 -13.26 45.37 16.18
N SER A 23 -12.84 46.60 15.85
CA SER A 23 -12.68 47.68 16.84
C SER A 23 -13.81 48.70 16.75
N SER A 24 -15.00 48.31 17.22
CA SER A 24 -16.01 49.24 17.76
C SER A 24 -17.02 48.43 18.58
N ASP A 25 -17.06 48.71 19.89
CA ASP A 25 -17.92 48.11 20.93
C ASP A 25 -19.44 48.34 20.72
N THR A 26 -19.88 48.62 19.49
CA THR A 26 -21.29 48.83 19.13
C THR A 26 -21.79 47.88 18.04
N VAL A 27 -20.94 47.07 17.41
CA VAL A 27 -21.39 45.94 16.58
C VAL A 27 -21.27 44.66 17.40
N ARG A 28 -22.22 44.48 18.31
CA ARG A 28 -22.46 43.27 19.13
C ARG A 28 -22.15 41.98 18.37
N GLU A 29 -21.01 41.37 18.68
CA GLU A 29 -20.81 40.03 19.26
C GLU A 29 -21.77 38.85 18.95
N ALA A 30 -22.59 38.87 17.90
CA ALA A 30 -23.44 37.72 17.57
C ALA A 30 -23.52 37.33 16.08
N GLY A 31 -22.87 38.06 15.17
CA GLY A 31 -23.12 37.85 13.72
C GLY A 31 -21.90 37.64 12.82
N THR A 32 -20.74 38.21 13.12
CA THR A 32 -19.64 38.35 12.14
C THR A 32 -18.69 37.15 12.08
N SER A 33 -18.58 36.34 13.13
CA SER A 33 -17.83 35.07 13.08
C SER A 33 -18.62 33.96 12.37
N SER A 34 -19.95 34.05 12.37
CA SER A 34 -20.88 33.10 11.74
C SER A 34 -20.98 33.27 10.21
N ILE A 35 -20.63 34.44 9.67
CA ILE A 35 -20.70 34.65 8.20
C ILE A 35 -19.61 33.89 7.44
N PHE A 36 -18.47 33.63 8.07
CA PHE A 36 -17.33 32.93 7.49
C PHE A 36 -17.26 31.45 7.88
N ALA A 37 -18.20 30.98 8.71
CA ALA A 37 -18.20 29.60 9.19
C ALA A 37 -18.72 28.65 8.09
N PRO A 38 -17.93 27.67 7.64
CA PRO A 38 -18.33 26.74 6.58
C PRO A 38 -19.31 25.66 7.04
N GLY A 39 -19.61 25.57 8.35
CA GLY A 39 -20.44 24.52 8.96
C GLY A 39 -21.91 24.48 8.50
N ASN A 40 -22.43 25.56 7.91
CA ASN A 40 -23.65 25.50 7.10
C ASN A 40 -23.29 25.88 5.66
N PRO A 41 -23.04 24.90 4.78
CA PRO A 41 -22.46 25.20 3.50
C PRO A 41 -23.45 25.90 2.53
N ALA A 42 -24.78 25.79 2.72
CA ALA A 42 -25.74 26.59 1.93
C ALA A 42 -25.69 28.08 2.31
N ALA A 43 -25.69 28.38 3.60
CA ALA A 43 -25.58 29.75 4.10
C ALA A 43 -24.20 30.36 3.82
N PHE A 44 -23.12 29.59 3.96
CA PHE A 44 -21.76 30.01 3.62
C PHE A 44 -21.66 30.43 2.16
N HIS A 45 -22.20 29.61 1.25
CA HIS A 45 -22.20 29.89 -0.18
C HIS A 45 -22.94 31.19 -0.54
N GLN A 46 -24.18 31.36 -0.03
CA GLN A 46 -24.98 32.57 -0.26
C GLN A 46 -24.25 33.83 0.22
N LYS A 47 -23.64 33.77 1.41
CA LYS A 47 -22.91 34.89 2.01
C LYS A 47 -21.62 35.19 1.24
N TYR A 48 -20.92 34.16 0.74
CA TYR A 48 -19.73 34.30 -0.09
C TYR A 48 -20.05 35.04 -1.39
N ASN A 49 -21.05 34.60 -2.15
CA ASN A 49 -21.42 35.26 -3.41
C ASN A 49 -21.88 36.70 -3.21
N THR A 50 -22.69 36.96 -2.19
CA THR A 50 -23.13 38.32 -1.86
C THR A 50 -21.93 39.23 -1.55
N SER A 51 -20.91 38.68 -0.88
CA SER A 51 -19.67 39.40 -0.55
C SER A 51 -18.78 39.63 -1.76
N MET A 52 -18.68 38.66 -2.68
CA MET A 52 -17.91 38.78 -3.93
C MET A 52 -18.59 39.72 -4.93
N ASP A 53 -19.93 39.72 -5.02
CA ASP A 53 -20.68 40.70 -5.82
C ASP A 53 -20.49 42.13 -5.28
N PHE A 54 -20.50 42.31 -3.95
CA PHE A 54 -20.15 43.59 -3.33
C PHE A 54 -18.72 44.02 -3.70
N LEU A 55 -17.74 43.13 -3.61
CA LEU A 55 -16.36 43.43 -4.01
C LEU A 55 -16.26 43.77 -5.49
N CYS A 56 -16.94 43.03 -6.37
CA CYS A 56 -16.97 43.31 -7.80
C CYS A 56 -17.55 44.70 -8.08
N LYS A 57 -18.65 45.06 -7.41
CA LYS A 57 -19.25 46.41 -7.50
C LYS A 57 -18.30 47.48 -6.95
N PHE A 58 -17.60 47.20 -5.86
CA PHE A 58 -16.64 48.12 -5.27
C PHE A 58 -15.41 48.34 -6.16
N GLU A 59 -14.92 47.29 -6.83
CA GLU A 59 -13.86 47.39 -7.83
C GLU A 59 -14.30 48.18 -9.06
N LYS A 60 -15.55 48.06 -9.49
CA LYS A 60 -16.11 48.86 -10.61
C LYS A 60 -16.15 50.37 -10.30
N LEU A 61 -16.15 50.77 -9.02
CA LEU A 61 -16.03 52.18 -8.62
C LEU A 61 -14.59 52.71 -8.74
N CYS A 62 -13.60 51.85 -8.97
CA CYS A 62 -12.24 52.26 -9.23
C CYS A 62 -12.13 52.80 -10.66
N GLY A 63 -11.82 54.10 -10.80
CA GLY A 63 -11.71 54.76 -12.12
C GLY A 63 -10.53 54.31 -13.01
N SER A 64 -9.73 53.33 -12.60
CA SER A 64 -8.64 52.79 -13.43
C SER A 64 -8.24 51.36 -13.03
N LYS A 65 -7.68 50.59 -13.97
CA LYS A 65 -7.12 49.25 -13.71
C LYS A 65 -5.97 49.27 -12.68
N ALA A 66 -5.20 50.36 -12.63
CA ALA A 66 -4.14 50.54 -11.64
C ALA A 66 -4.68 50.74 -10.21
N SER A 67 -5.84 51.38 -10.07
CA SER A 67 -6.53 51.55 -8.79
C SER A 67 -7.12 50.24 -8.27
N VAL A 68 -7.69 49.42 -9.17
CA VAL A 68 -8.15 48.05 -8.81
C VAL A 68 -6.99 47.19 -8.33
N LYS A 69 -5.84 47.24 -9.02
CA LYS A 69 -4.64 46.49 -8.61
C LYS A 69 -4.18 46.88 -7.20
N ARG A 70 -4.10 48.18 -6.90
CA ARG A 70 -3.76 48.66 -5.54
C ARG A 70 -4.77 48.26 -4.48
N LEU A 71 -6.06 48.23 -4.83
CA LEU A 71 -7.11 47.78 -3.92
C LEU A 71 -6.94 46.29 -3.58
N ARG A 72 -6.67 45.45 -4.58
CA ARG A 72 -6.44 44.00 -4.38
C ARG A 72 -5.16 43.70 -3.59
N GLU A 73 -4.14 44.53 -3.73
CA GLU A 73 -2.86 44.44 -2.99
C GLU A 73 -2.96 44.98 -1.55
N HIS A 74 -4.09 45.58 -1.17
CA HIS A 74 -4.24 46.16 0.16
C HIS A 74 -4.38 45.07 1.24
N PRO A 75 -3.69 45.17 2.40
CA PRO A 75 -3.75 44.16 3.45
C PRO A 75 -5.17 43.79 3.91
N SER A 76 -6.08 44.77 4.01
CA SER A 76 -7.48 44.52 4.38
C SER A 76 -8.26 43.70 3.35
N TYR A 77 -7.92 43.82 2.06
CA TYR A 77 -8.52 43.01 0.99
C TYR A 77 -8.09 41.55 1.15
N HIS A 78 -6.78 41.32 1.35
CA HIS A 78 -6.25 40.00 1.63
C HIS A 78 -6.86 39.39 2.91
N THR A 79 -6.90 40.13 4.02
CA THR A 79 -7.52 39.66 5.27
C THR A 79 -8.99 39.30 5.08
N PHE A 80 -9.75 40.06 4.28
CA PHE A 80 -11.15 39.76 4.00
C PHE A 80 -11.31 38.48 3.16
N ILE A 81 -10.50 38.29 2.13
CA ILE A 81 -10.53 37.06 1.31
C ILE A 81 -10.09 35.84 2.12
N HIS A 82 -9.03 35.96 2.92
CA HIS A 82 -8.51 34.86 3.75
C HIS A 82 -9.45 34.43 4.89
N LYS A 83 -10.41 35.28 5.30
CA LYS A 83 -11.46 34.87 6.24
C LYS A 83 -12.39 33.81 5.67
N TRP A 84 -12.52 33.69 4.35
CA TRP A 84 -13.30 32.64 3.70
C TRP A 84 -12.49 31.35 3.61
N SER A 85 -12.79 30.38 4.48
CA SER A 85 -12.15 29.06 4.47
C SER A 85 -12.70 28.16 3.35
N LEU A 86 -12.44 28.54 2.09
CA LEU A 86 -12.83 27.78 0.90
C LEU A 86 -12.37 26.30 0.93
N PRO A 87 -11.15 25.95 1.38
CA PRO A 87 -10.73 24.55 1.46
C PRO A 87 -11.66 23.70 2.35
N VAL A 88 -12.07 24.23 3.51
CA VAL A 88 -12.97 23.55 4.45
C VAL A 88 -14.37 23.43 3.86
N TYR A 89 -14.86 24.48 3.20
CA TYR A 89 -16.13 24.44 2.49
C TYR A 89 -16.15 23.35 1.40
N PHE A 90 -15.11 23.29 0.56
CA PHE A 90 -15.00 22.27 -0.49
C PHE A 90 -14.87 20.87 0.07
N GLN A 91 -14.19 20.70 1.21
CA GLN A 91 -14.10 19.41 1.90
C GLN A 91 -15.47 18.93 2.39
N ILE A 92 -16.26 19.79 3.03
CA ILE A 92 -17.62 19.45 3.50
C ILE A 92 -18.51 19.11 2.29
N ARG A 93 -18.45 19.91 1.23
CA ARG A 93 -19.22 19.65 0.00
C ARG A 93 -18.80 18.37 -0.71
N PHE A 94 -17.52 18.05 -0.72
CA PHE A 94 -17.02 16.79 -1.26
C PHE A 94 -17.58 15.61 -0.45
N GLN A 95 -17.55 15.68 0.87
CA GLN A 95 -18.07 14.64 1.75
C GLN A 95 -19.59 14.47 1.62
N ASP A 96 -20.37 15.55 1.48
CA ASP A 96 -21.82 15.50 1.21
C ASP A 96 -22.12 14.71 -0.07
N ILE A 97 -21.29 14.89 -1.10
CA ILE A 97 -21.48 14.30 -2.44
C ILE A 97 -20.96 12.86 -2.48
N ALA A 98 -19.70 12.65 -2.09
CA ALA A 98 -19.05 11.36 -2.07
C ALA A 98 -19.74 10.41 -1.07
N GLY A 99 -20.10 10.90 0.11
CA GLY A 99 -20.76 10.09 1.14
C GLY A 99 -22.15 9.59 0.72
N GLN A 100 -22.92 10.37 -0.02
CA GLN A 100 -24.21 9.91 -0.59
C GLN A 100 -24.00 8.83 -1.64
N LEU A 101 -23.00 8.98 -2.51
CA LEU A 101 -22.65 7.98 -3.52
C LEU A 101 -22.13 6.69 -2.86
N GLU A 102 -21.21 6.80 -1.91
CA GLU A 102 -20.66 5.68 -1.14
C GLU A 102 -21.77 4.91 -0.42
N THR A 103 -22.68 5.61 0.26
CA THR A 103 -23.82 5.00 0.95
C THR A 103 -24.75 4.28 -0.03
N ALA A 104 -25.01 4.88 -1.20
CA ALA A 104 -25.82 4.26 -2.24
C ALA A 104 -25.15 3.00 -2.81
N LEU A 105 -23.82 3.02 -3.01
CA LEU A 105 -23.06 1.84 -3.45
C LEU A 105 -23.06 0.73 -2.39
N CYS A 106 -22.85 1.05 -1.11
CA CYS A 106 -22.87 0.08 -0.01
C CYS A 106 -24.26 -0.56 0.20
N THR A 107 -25.34 0.16 -0.13
CA THR A 107 -26.72 -0.34 0.00
C THR A 107 -27.27 -0.96 -1.29
N GLY A 108 -26.42 -1.14 -2.31
CA GLY A 108 -26.82 -1.73 -3.59
C GLY A 108 -27.81 -0.88 -4.39
N LEU A 109 -27.80 0.44 -4.20
CA LEU A 109 -28.72 1.40 -4.83
C LEU A 109 -30.20 1.21 -4.45
N ASN A 110 -30.50 0.47 -3.37
CA ASN A 110 -31.88 0.17 -2.97
C ASN A 110 -32.59 1.33 -2.26
N THR A 111 -31.85 2.32 -1.76
CA THR A 111 -32.34 3.46 -0.96
C THR A 111 -31.85 4.80 -1.51
N VAL A 112 -32.02 5.03 -2.81
CA VAL A 112 -31.67 6.32 -3.42
C VAL A 112 -32.84 7.30 -3.27
N THR A 113 -32.72 8.27 -2.35
CA THR A 113 -33.62 9.43 -2.27
C THR A 113 -32.93 10.65 -2.88
N GLY A 114 -33.12 10.87 -4.19
CA GLY A 114 -32.62 12.05 -4.91
C GLY A 114 -32.24 11.75 -6.36
N HIS A 115 -32.36 12.75 -7.25
CA HIS A 115 -31.94 12.63 -8.64
C HIS A 115 -30.41 12.78 -8.75
N LEU A 116 -29.71 11.75 -9.24
CA LEU A 116 -28.30 11.83 -9.61
C LEU A 116 -28.18 12.30 -11.06
N TYR A 117 -27.75 13.54 -11.29
CA TYR A 117 -27.36 14.00 -12.63
C TYR A 117 -25.83 14.10 -12.74
N VAL A 118 -25.27 13.49 -13.78
CA VAL A 118 -23.86 13.63 -14.17
C VAL A 118 -23.83 14.28 -15.55
N ARG A 119 -23.40 15.54 -15.65
CA ARG A 119 -23.32 16.27 -16.93
C ARG A 119 -21.86 16.42 -17.37
N ASN A 120 -21.58 16.05 -18.61
CA ASN A 120 -20.28 16.27 -19.25
C ASN A 120 -20.23 17.69 -19.86
N SER A 121 -19.25 18.49 -19.45
CA SER A 121 -18.76 19.61 -20.26
C SER A 121 -17.29 19.35 -20.55
N GLY A 122 -16.95 19.18 -21.83
CA GLY A 122 -15.63 18.76 -22.30
C GLY A 122 -14.48 19.46 -21.58
N GLY A 123 -13.60 18.65 -20.98
CA GLY A 123 -12.40 19.09 -20.27
C GLY A 123 -12.32 18.55 -18.84
N SER A 124 -11.78 17.33 -18.71
CA SER A 124 -11.21 16.71 -17.49
C SER A 124 -11.61 17.29 -16.11
N ARG A 125 -12.86 17.06 -15.67
CA ARG A 125 -13.24 16.88 -14.25
C ARG A 125 -14.70 16.41 -14.16
N TYR A 126 -14.96 15.21 -13.64
CA TYR A 126 -16.32 14.76 -13.34
C TYR A 126 -16.80 15.34 -12.01
N ARG A 127 -18.07 15.74 -11.97
CA ARG A 127 -18.73 16.29 -10.77
C ARG A 127 -20.13 15.70 -10.70
N CYS A 128 -20.47 15.09 -9.57
CA CYS A 128 -21.84 14.69 -9.27
C CYS A 128 -22.66 15.96 -9.02
N SER A 129 -23.70 16.17 -9.82
CA SER A 129 -24.58 17.33 -9.72
C SER A 129 -25.97 16.84 -9.32
N VAL A 130 -26.20 16.70 -8.02
CA VAL A 130 -27.52 17.04 -7.48
C VAL A 130 -27.75 18.51 -7.87
N ASP A 131 -28.97 18.93 -8.19
CA ASP A 131 -29.29 20.30 -8.59
C ASP A 131 -28.75 21.31 -7.54
N MET A 132 -27.58 21.87 -7.82
CA MET A 132 -26.75 22.59 -6.85
C MET A 132 -26.30 23.91 -7.49
N PRO A 133 -27.17 24.94 -7.46
CA PRO A 133 -26.95 26.25 -8.09
C PRO A 133 -25.60 26.88 -7.74
N TRP A 134 -25.05 26.50 -6.57
CA TRP A 134 -23.84 27.05 -6.01
C TRP A 134 -22.54 26.75 -6.75
N ILE A 135 -22.55 25.72 -7.57
CA ILE A 135 -21.37 25.32 -8.33
C ILE A 135 -21.14 26.25 -9.52
N HIS A 136 -22.21 26.81 -10.08
CA HIS A 136 -22.13 27.69 -11.24
C HIS A 136 -21.69 29.12 -10.84
N ASP A 137 -22.00 29.53 -9.61
CA ASP A 137 -21.75 30.89 -9.12
C ASP A 137 -20.29 31.13 -8.68
N LEU A 138 -19.54 30.08 -8.29
CA LEU A 138 -18.17 30.23 -7.76
C LEU A 138 -17.05 30.00 -8.79
N TYR A 139 -17.34 29.37 -9.93
CA TYR A 139 -16.30 28.84 -10.86
C TYR A 139 -16.10 29.66 -12.14
N GLN A 140 -16.75 30.81 -12.32
CA GLN A 140 -16.63 31.59 -13.57
C GLN A 140 -15.25 32.26 -13.75
N ASP A 141 -14.53 32.61 -12.67
CA ASP A 141 -13.32 33.46 -12.78
C ASP A 141 -11.96 32.73 -12.66
N GLU A 142 -11.89 31.53 -12.08
CA GLU A 142 -10.60 30.84 -11.85
C GLU A 142 -10.08 30.03 -13.07
N ILE A 143 -10.90 29.82 -14.11
CA ILE A 143 -10.54 28.97 -15.26
C ILE A 143 -9.87 29.76 -16.40
N VAL A 144 -10.03 31.10 -16.46
CA VAL A 144 -9.50 31.88 -17.61
C VAL A 144 -7.97 32.10 -17.56
N ASN A 145 -7.31 31.94 -16.40
CA ASN A 145 -5.92 32.40 -16.22
C ASN A 145 -4.86 31.32 -15.90
N LYS A 146 -5.18 30.03 -15.97
CA LYS A 146 -4.15 28.97 -15.90
C LYS A 146 -4.12 28.16 -17.19
N LYS A 147 -3.31 28.62 -18.16
CA LYS A 147 -2.78 27.74 -19.20
C LYS A 147 -1.82 26.75 -18.56
N SER A 148 -2.22 25.48 -18.52
CA SER A 148 -1.30 24.36 -18.28
C SER A 148 -0.84 23.76 -19.62
N PRO A 149 0.33 23.10 -19.65
CA PRO A 149 1.08 22.85 -20.88
C PRO A 149 0.44 21.75 -21.74
N GLU A 150 0.48 21.94 -23.06
CA GLU A 150 0.15 20.91 -24.05
C GLU A 150 1.10 19.71 -23.90
N VAL A 151 0.57 18.55 -23.54
CA VAL A 151 1.23 17.26 -23.73
C VAL A 151 0.77 16.70 -25.06
N LYS A 152 1.69 16.57 -26.02
CA LYS A 152 1.42 15.95 -27.32
C LYS A 152 1.21 14.45 -27.15
N PRO A 153 0.22 13.83 -27.84
CA PRO A 153 0.04 12.39 -27.82
C PRO A 153 1.15 11.71 -28.63
N ASN A 154 1.76 10.66 -28.07
CA ASN A 154 2.64 9.74 -28.80
C ASN A 154 1.78 8.69 -29.56
N PRO A 155 2.25 8.21 -30.72
CA PRO A 155 1.47 7.31 -31.56
C PRO A 155 1.41 5.90 -30.97
N VAL A 156 0.22 5.31 -31.03
CA VAL A 156 -0.08 3.93 -30.66
C VAL A 156 0.41 3.01 -31.77
N ASN A 157 1.29 2.05 -31.44
CA ASN A 157 1.55 0.90 -32.29
C ASN A 157 0.53 -0.19 -31.93
N GLU A 158 -0.28 -0.57 -32.92
CA GLU A 158 -1.13 -1.76 -32.88
C GLU A 158 -0.23 -3.00 -32.91
N ASP A 159 -0.30 -3.84 -31.88
CA ASP A 159 0.13 -5.23 -31.97
C ASP A 159 -0.91 -6.13 -31.27
N ASN A 160 -1.22 -7.22 -31.96
CA ASN A 160 -2.32 -8.18 -31.77
C ASN A 160 -2.40 -8.87 -30.38
N PRO A 161 -3.59 -9.38 -29.99
CA PRO A 161 -3.79 -10.06 -28.72
C PRO A 161 -3.33 -11.53 -28.79
N SER A 162 -2.40 -11.90 -27.91
CA SER A 162 -2.08 -13.30 -27.63
C SER A 162 -3.10 -13.88 -26.67
N GLU A 163 -3.82 -14.90 -27.12
CA GLU A 163 -4.74 -15.72 -26.33
C GLU A 163 -4.01 -16.34 -25.12
N GLY A 164 -4.39 -15.91 -23.91
CA GLY A 164 -3.90 -16.44 -22.64
C GLY A 164 -5.06 -16.85 -21.75
N GLN A 165 -5.26 -18.16 -21.65
CA GLN A 165 -6.04 -18.94 -20.68
C GLN A 165 -6.88 -18.16 -19.64
N GLN A 166 -8.21 -18.24 -19.81
CA GLN A 166 -9.21 -17.83 -18.82
C GLN A 166 -9.12 -18.74 -17.59
N HIS A 167 -8.47 -18.24 -16.52
CA HIS A 167 -8.67 -18.76 -15.18
C HIS A 167 -9.95 -18.17 -14.59
N ASN A 168 -10.75 -19.05 -14.01
CA ASN A 168 -12.09 -18.78 -13.49
C ASN A 168 -12.03 -18.00 -12.17
N ASP A 169 -11.61 -16.74 -12.24
CA ASP A 169 -11.83 -15.76 -11.18
C ASP A 169 -13.32 -15.37 -11.19
N GLY A 170 -13.92 -15.13 -10.02
CA GLY A 170 -15.32 -14.75 -9.87
C GLY A 170 -15.75 -13.58 -10.78
N PRO A 171 -17.06 -13.28 -10.89
CA PRO A 171 -17.58 -12.33 -11.87
C PRO A 171 -16.77 -11.04 -11.82
N THR A 172 -16.07 -10.74 -12.93
CA THR A 172 -15.19 -9.59 -13.03
C THR A 172 -15.97 -8.32 -12.71
N VAL A 173 -15.30 -7.28 -12.19
CA VAL A 173 -15.88 -5.94 -11.98
C VAL A 173 -16.74 -5.49 -13.17
N SER A 174 -16.32 -5.78 -14.40
CA SER A 174 -17.07 -5.50 -15.63
C SER A 174 -18.42 -6.23 -15.71
N ILE A 175 -18.51 -7.49 -15.25
CA ILE A 175 -19.74 -8.31 -15.27
C ILE A 175 -20.71 -7.80 -14.21
N ILE A 176 -20.23 -7.60 -12.98
CA ILE A 176 -21.04 -7.03 -11.87
C ILE A 176 -21.59 -5.67 -12.29
N PHE A 177 -20.76 -4.86 -12.94
CA PHE A 177 -21.17 -3.56 -13.42
C PHE A 177 -22.23 -3.65 -14.53
N ALA A 178 -22.01 -4.48 -15.54
CA ALA A 178 -22.94 -4.62 -16.67
C ALA A 178 -24.30 -5.20 -16.25
N ASP A 179 -24.30 -6.21 -15.37
CA ASP A 179 -25.49 -6.99 -15.07
C ASP A 179 -26.30 -6.43 -13.89
N ILE A 180 -25.65 -5.75 -12.94
CA ILE A 180 -26.29 -5.31 -11.69
C ILE A 180 -26.35 -3.78 -11.61
N LEU A 181 -25.21 -3.10 -11.82
CA LEU A 181 -25.13 -1.66 -11.59
C LEU A 181 -25.70 -0.85 -12.75
N LYS A 182 -25.35 -1.19 -13.99
CA LYS A 182 -25.77 -0.46 -15.20
C LYS A 182 -27.30 -0.38 -15.34
N PRO A 183 -28.09 -1.47 -15.19
CA PRO A 183 -29.54 -1.40 -15.28
C PRO A 183 -30.17 -0.52 -14.19
N ARG A 184 -29.63 -0.57 -12.96
CA ARG A 184 -30.12 0.21 -11.82
C ARG A 184 -29.79 1.70 -11.96
N LEU A 185 -28.58 2.02 -12.43
CA LEU A 185 -28.15 3.40 -12.68
C LEU A 185 -28.92 4.03 -13.84
N CYS A 186 -29.16 3.29 -14.92
CA CYS A 186 -30.01 3.74 -16.02
C CYS A 186 -31.46 3.98 -15.56
N ALA A 187 -32.02 3.11 -14.70
CA ALA A 187 -33.36 3.30 -14.14
C ALA A 187 -33.46 4.54 -13.24
N LEU A 188 -32.35 4.99 -12.64
CA LEU A 188 -32.25 6.21 -11.84
C LEU A 188 -31.99 7.47 -12.68
N GLY A 189 -31.89 7.35 -14.02
CA GLY A 189 -31.64 8.47 -14.93
C GLY A 189 -30.18 8.96 -14.94
N VAL A 190 -29.22 8.13 -14.53
CA VAL A 190 -27.80 8.48 -14.56
C VAL A 190 -27.26 8.39 -15.98
N ASP A 191 -26.90 9.52 -16.57
CA ASP A 191 -26.16 9.59 -17.83
C ASP A 191 -24.65 9.33 -17.61
N ASN A 192 -23.97 8.77 -18.61
CA ASN A 192 -22.52 8.50 -18.62
C ASN A 192 -22.03 7.38 -17.67
N VAL A 193 -22.81 6.30 -17.57
CA VAL A 193 -22.51 5.09 -16.80
C VAL A 193 -21.15 4.47 -17.16
N ASP A 194 -20.72 4.57 -18.42
CA ASP A 194 -19.46 3.98 -18.88
C ASP A 194 -18.23 4.66 -18.26
N SER A 195 -18.29 5.96 -17.92
CA SER A 195 -17.19 6.62 -17.19
C SER A 195 -17.09 6.14 -15.74
N LEU A 196 -18.20 5.78 -15.10
CA LEU A 196 -18.16 5.18 -13.75
C LEU A 196 -17.47 3.82 -13.79
N LEU A 197 -17.71 3.02 -14.84
CA LEU A 197 -17.00 1.76 -15.05
C LEU A 197 -15.49 1.99 -15.18
N ASP A 198 -15.06 3.01 -15.92
CA ASP A 198 -13.63 3.33 -16.07
C ASP A 198 -12.99 3.72 -14.72
N ASN A 199 -13.68 4.50 -13.88
CA ASN A 199 -13.18 4.84 -12.54
C ASN A 199 -13.11 3.62 -11.60
N ILE A 200 -14.09 2.72 -11.67
CA ILE A 200 -14.08 1.48 -10.87
C ILE A 200 -12.95 0.56 -11.35
N ARG A 201 -12.70 0.50 -12.67
CA ARG A 201 -11.55 -0.22 -13.24
C ARG A 201 -10.23 0.35 -12.75
N GLU A 202 -10.03 1.66 -12.87
CA GLU A 202 -8.83 2.34 -12.38
C GLU A 202 -8.60 2.10 -10.88
N SER A 203 -9.65 2.19 -10.07
CA SER A 203 -9.57 1.90 -8.63
C SER A 203 -9.22 0.43 -8.34
N ASN A 204 -9.82 -0.50 -9.08
CA ASN A 204 -9.51 -1.92 -8.96
C ASN A 204 -8.08 -2.24 -9.40
N ASP A 205 -7.59 -1.59 -10.47
CA ASP A 205 -6.22 -1.76 -10.95
C ASP A 205 -5.21 -1.16 -9.97
N GLN A 206 -5.53 -0.03 -9.34
CA GLN A 206 -4.73 0.53 -8.26
C GLN A 206 -4.67 -0.45 -7.08
N ILE A 207 -5.79 -1.00 -6.62
CA ILE A 207 -5.80 -1.99 -5.52
C ILE A 207 -4.99 -3.23 -5.90
N LYS A 208 -5.12 -3.72 -7.14
CA LYS A 208 -4.33 -4.84 -7.65
C LYS A 208 -2.84 -4.52 -7.70
N SER A 209 -2.45 -3.28 -8.00
CA SER A 209 -1.04 -2.86 -8.01
C SER A 209 -0.38 -2.86 -6.63
N GLU A 210 -1.17 -2.71 -5.56
CA GLU A 210 -0.67 -2.81 -4.18
C GLU A 210 -0.55 -4.26 -3.68
N LEU A 211 -1.23 -5.21 -4.34
CA LEU A 211 -1.29 -6.62 -3.91
C LEU A 211 0.10 -7.29 -3.78
N PRO A 212 1.07 -7.10 -4.69
CA PRO A 212 2.41 -7.68 -4.55
C PRO A 212 3.13 -7.22 -3.28
N GLN A 213 2.91 -5.98 -2.84
CA GLN A 213 3.53 -5.46 -1.62
C GLN A 213 2.96 -6.18 -0.39
N PHE A 214 1.64 -6.39 -0.34
CA PHE A 214 1.01 -7.18 0.72
C PHE A 214 1.50 -8.64 0.71
N GLN A 215 1.64 -9.25 -0.46
CA GLN A 215 2.20 -10.60 -0.59
C GLN A 215 3.62 -10.66 -0.03
N SER A 216 4.48 -9.69 -0.37
CA SER A 216 5.84 -9.61 0.17
C SER A 216 5.86 -9.49 1.69
N TYR A 217 4.94 -8.73 2.31
CA TYR A 217 4.84 -8.64 3.76
C TYR A 217 4.44 -9.98 4.41
N ILE A 218 3.50 -10.71 3.79
CA ILE A 218 3.10 -12.03 4.27
C ILE A 218 4.28 -13.00 4.20
N VAL A 219 4.99 -13.04 3.08
CA VAL A 219 6.20 -13.86 2.92
C VAL A 219 7.21 -13.53 4.02
N GLN A 220 7.50 -12.24 4.24
CA GLN A 220 8.47 -11.81 5.25
C GLN A 220 8.05 -12.20 6.68
N ASP A 221 6.79 -11.99 7.06
CA ASP A 221 6.28 -12.33 8.39
C ASP A 221 6.36 -13.84 8.64
N VAL A 222 5.89 -14.67 7.70
CA VAL A 222 5.97 -16.13 7.82
C VAL A 222 7.42 -16.59 7.88
N CYS A 223 8.27 -16.09 6.98
CA CYS A 223 9.69 -16.42 6.97
C CYS A 223 10.36 -16.06 8.30
N SER A 224 10.04 -14.91 8.89
CA SER A 224 10.61 -14.50 10.17
C SER A 224 10.26 -15.47 11.31
N LYS A 225 9.00 -15.95 11.35
CA LYS A 225 8.52 -16.91 12.35
C LYS A 225 9.16 -18.30 12.17
N CYS A 226 9.25 -18.76 10.93
CA CYS A 226 9.87 -20.05 10.60
C CYS A 226 11.41 -20.04 10.84
N ALA A 227 12.09 -18.94 10.51
CA ALA A 227 13.54 -18.81 10.62
C ALA A 227 14.08 -18.97 12.05
N VAL A 228 13.28 -18.61 13.07
CA VAL A 228 13.65 -18.82 14.47
C VAL A 228 13.91 -20.31 14.77
N HIS A 229 13.19 -21.22 14.12
CA HIS A 229 13.41 -22.66 14.25
C HIS A 229 14.67 -23.11 13.50
N LEU A 230 14.88 -22.62 12.27
CA LEU A 230 16.05 -23.01 11.46
C LEU A 230 17.38 -22.67 12.13
N LYS A 231 17.45 -21.57 12.90
CA LYS A 231 18.65 -21.18 13.65
C LYS A 231 19.11 -22.23 14.67
N GLN A 232 18.23 -23.15 15.09
CA GLN A 232 18.59 -24.23 16.04
C GLN A 232 19.54 -25.27 15.42
N VAL A 233 19.79 -25.24 14.11
CA VAL A 233 20.87 -26.03 13.48
C VAL A 233 22.23 -25.76 14.13
N ASN A 234 22.44 -24.54 14.67
CA ASN A 234 23.65 -24.16 15.39
C ASN A 234 23.85 -24.93 16.70
N ASP A 235 22.81 -25.56 17.24
CA ASP A 235 22.90 -26.34 18.48
C ASP A 235 23.38 -27.78 18.23
N ILE A 236 23.27 -28.29 16.99
CA ILE A 236 23.64 -29.67 16.63
C ILE A 236 25.07 -30.03 17.09
N PRO A 237 26.12 -29.21 16.86
CA PRO A 237 27.46 -29.56 17.32
C PRO A 237 27.55 -29.79 18.84
N ARG A 238 26.81 -29.00 19.63
CA ARG A 238 26.79 -29.13 21.09
C ARG A 238 26.06 -30.40 21.54
N LEU A 239 25.07 -30.86 20.77
CA LEU A 239 24.29 -32.06 21.09
C LEU A 239 25.10 -33.35 20.96
N TYR A 240 26.12 -33.39 20.09
CA TYR A 240 26.91 -34.60 19.83
C TYR A 240 28.31 -34.56 20.44
N ARG A 241 28.99 -33.40 20.43
CA ARG A 241 30.37 -33.31 20.94
C ARG A 241 30.47 -33.70 22.39
N ARG A 242 31.33 -34.69 22.67
CA ARG A 242 31.60 -35.20 24.02
C ARG A 242 30.35 -35.69 24.75
N THR A 243 29.38 -36.16 23.98
CA THR A 243 28.17 -36.80 24.50
C THR A 243 28.17 -38.27 24.11
N ASN A 244 27.67 -39.14 24.97
CA ASN A 244 27.48 -40.56 24.64
C ASN A 244 26.19 -40.78 23.84
N ARG A 245 25.74 -39.79 23.05
CA ARG A 245 24.55 -39.94 22.20
C ARG A 245 24.82 -40.94 21.07
N GLU A 246 23.79 -41.71 20.75
CA GLU A 246 23.79 -42.65 19.64
C GLU A 246 23.86 -41.94 18.28
N VAL A 247 24.16 -42.70 17.23
CA VAL A 247 24.18 -42.21 15.86
C VAL A 247 22.76 -41.78 15.47
N PRO A 248 22.57 -40.56 14.92
CA PRO A 248 21.25 -40.05 14.60
C PRO A 248 20.58 -40.84 13.47
N SER A 249 19.28 -41.08 13.65
CA SER A 249 18.40 -41.78 12.69
C SER A 249 17.06 -41.08 12.48
N LYS A 250 16.78 -39.99 13.22
CA LYS A 250 15.53 -39.24 13.18
C LYS A 250 15.80 -37.76 12.92
N PRO A 251 14.87 -37.05 12.25
CA PRO A 251 15.00 -35.61 12.05
C PRO A 251 14.93 -34.85 13.37
N SER A 252 15.66 -33.75 13.45
CA SER A 252 15.67 -32.86 14.60
C SER A 252 14.31 -32.23 14.86
N GLN A 253 14.01 -31.95 16.12
CA GLN A 253 12.73 -31.35 16.53
C GLN A 253 12.48 -29.98 15.87
N TYR A 254 13.54 -29.20 15.62
CA TYR A 254 13.39 -27.88 14.99
C TYR A 254 12.91 -27.98 13.54
N ILE A 255 13.33 -29.01 12.81
CA ILE A 255 12.87 -29.28 11.44
C ILE A 255 11.38 -29.61 11.44
N GLN A 256 10.89 -30.39 12.40
CA GLN A 256 9.45 -30.68 12.53
C GLN A 256 8.62 -29.43 12.90
N ASN A 257 9.26 -28.42 13.48
CA ASN A 257 8.59 -27.19 13.90
C ASN A 257 8.66 -26.08 12.84
N VAL A 258 9.56 -26.17 11.86
CA VAL A 258 9.83 -25.07 10.91
C VAL A 258 8.60 -24.66 10.12
N CYS A 259 7.79 -25.63 9.68
CA CYS A 259 6.60 -25.37 8.87
C CYS A 259 5.34 -25.10 9.70
N LYS A 260 5.38 -25.16 11.04
CA LYS A 260 4.19 -24.89 11.88
C LYS A 260 3.58 -23.50 11.65
N PRO A 261 4.36 -22.40 11.58
CA PRO A 261 3.80 -21.08 11.30
C PRO A 261 3.13 -21.01 9.93
N LEU A 262 3.66 -21.75 8.94
CA LEU A 262 3.08 -21.85 7.61
C LEU A 262 1.78 -22.66 7.63
N THR A 263 1.72 -23.80 8.33
CA THR A 263 0.50 -24.60 8.51
C THR A 263 -0.62 -23.75 9.09
N ASN A 264 -0.35 -23.02 10.17
CA ASN A 264 -1.35 -22.18 10.83
C ASN A 264 -1.91 -21.11 9.87
N LEU A 265 -1.06 -20.49 9.04
CA LEU A 265 -1.51 -19.52 8.05
C LEU A 265 -2.45 -20.15 7.02
N LEU A 266 -2.12 -21.33 6.51
CA LEU A 266 -2.92 -22.03 5.50
C LEU A 266 -4.24 -22.56 6.08
N GLU A 267 -4.26 -23.01 7.33
CA GLU A 267 -5.48 -23.43 8.01
C GLU A 267 -6.42 -22.24 8.28
N ASP A 268 -5.89 -21.11 8.74
CA ASP A 268 -6.69 -19.93 9.08
C ASP A 268 -7.21 -19.17 7.86
N ARG A 269 -6.40 -19.08 6.79
CA ARG A 269 -6.64 -18.15 5.67
C ARG A 269 -6.53 -18.78 4.28
N GLY A 270 -6.21 -20.07 4.19
CA GLY A 270 -5.97 -20.74 2.91
C GLY A 270 -7.20 -20.80 1.99
N SER A 271 -8.41 -20.78 2.54
CA SER A 271 -9.65 -20.80 1.75
C SER A 271 -9.96 -19.48 1.02
N VAL A 272 -9.33 -18.38 1.45
CA VAL A 272 -9.51 -17.04 0.86
C VAL A 272 -8.54 -16.82 -0.31
N LEU A 273 -7.43 -17.57 -0.35
CA LEU A 273 -6.38 -17.43 -1.36
C LEU A 273 -6.71 -18.28 -2.59
N SER A 274 -6.51 -17.71 -3.78
CA SER A 274 -6.53 -18.51 -5.02
C SER A 274 -5.32 -19.44 -5.06
N GLU A 275 -5.46 -20.59 -5.73
CA GLU A 275 -4.39 -21.59 -5.78
C GLU A 275 -3.11 -21.03 -6.43
N SER A 276 -3.24 -20.13 -7.41
CA SER A 276 -2.11 -19.44 -8.04
C SER A 276 -1.33 -18.57 -7.05
N VAL A 277 -2.04 -17.73 -6.28
CA VAL A 277 -1.41 -16.86 -5.27
C VAL A 277 -0.78 -17.70 -4.16
N LYS A 278 -1.47 -18.76 -3.73
CA LYS A 278 -0.96 -19.69 -2.72
C LYS A 278 0.33 -20.37 -3.17
N ASN A 279 0.39 -20.86 -4.41
CA ASN A 279 1.59 -21.50 -4.95
C ASN A 279 2.76 -20.51 -5.07
N GLY A 280 2.50 -19.27 -5.53
CA GLY A 280 3.51 -18.21 -5.56
C GLY A 280 4.07 -17.88 -4.17
N LEU A 281 3.19 -17.68 -3.19
CA LEU A 281 3.58 -17.41 -1.80
C LEU A 281 4.42 -18.56 -1.21
N LEU A 282 4.01 -19.81 -1.44
CA LEU A 282 4.73 -20.99 -0.93
C LEU A 282 6.14 -21.07 -1.53
N GLN A 283 6.27 -20.86 -2.83
CA GLN A 283 7.55 -20.88 -3.52
C GLN A 283 8.48 -19.78 -2.98
N ASP A 284 7.99 -18.55 -2.80
CA ASP A 284 8.77 -17.44 -2.26
C ASP A 284 9.20 -17.68 -0.80
N ILE A 285 8.29 -18.21 0.03
CA ILE A 285 8.58 -18.57 1.41
C ILE A 285 9.67 -19.65 1.48
N PHE A 286 9.53 -20.75 0.74
CA PHE A 286 10.52 -21.82 0.76
C PHE A 286 11.85 -21.40 0.14
N SER A 287 11.86 -20.53 -0.87
CA SER A 287 13.08 -19.94 -1.43
C SER A 287 13.87 -19.16 -0.36
N SER A 288 13.18 -18.26 0.36
CA SER A 288 13.79 -17.47 1.44
C SER A 288 14.23 -18.32 2.63
N LEU A 289 13.46 -19.33 3.01
CA LEU A 289 13.81 -20.24 4.10
C LEU A 289 15.01 -21.13 3.74
N ALA A 290 15.06 -21.62 2.50
CA ALA A 290 16.19 -22.41 2.02
C ALA A 290 17.50 -21.60 2.03
N GLU A 291 17.47 -20.32 1.66
CA GLU A 291 18.62 -19.42 1.75
C GLU A 291 19.12 -19.27 3.19
N GLN A 292 18.21 -18.98 4.12
CA GLN A 292 18.56 -18.84 5.55
C GLN A 292 19.09 -20.15 6.15
N TYR A 293 18.50 -21.27 5.76
CA TYR A 293 18.94 -22.58 6.23
C TYR A 293 20.31 -22.96 5.65
N TYR A 294 20.54 -22.68 4.36
CA TYR A 294 21.84 -22.85 3.72
C TYR A 294 22.93 -22.05 4.43
N SER A 295 22.70 -20.75 4.67
CA SER A 295 23.66 -19.88 5.36
C SER A 295 24.03 -20.46 6.73
N SER A 296 23.04 -20.78 7.56
CA SER A 296 23.29 -21.30 8.91
C SER A 296 23.98 -22.67 8.89
N THR A 297 23.57 -23.55 7.98
CA THR A 297 24.12 -24.93 7.88
C THR A 297 25.54 -24.94 7.34
N SER A 298 25.83 -24.09 6.34
CA SER A 298 27.17 -23.89 5.78
C SER A 298 28.15 -23.44 6.86
N ASP A 299 27.74 -22.49 7.72
CA ASP A 299 28.57 -22.01 8.84
C ASP A 299 28.87 -23.12 9.85
N VAL A 300 27.86 -23.92 10.20
CA VAL A 300 28.01 -25.07 11.11
C VAL A 300 28.99 -26.09 10.52
N LEU A 301 28.79 -26.54 9.27
CA LEU A 301 29.64 -27.55 8.65
C LEU A 301 31.07 -27.05 8.42
N THR A 302 31.25 -25.77 8.08
CA THR A 302 32.56 -25.13 7.96
C THR A 302 33.28 -25.09 9.30
N SER A 303 32.57 -24.76 10.39
CA SER A 303 33.11 -24.76 11.75
C SER A 303 33.54 -26.18 12.20
N VAL A 304 32.72 -27.19 11.89
CA VAL A 304 33.04 -28.61 12.14
C VAL A 304 34.32 -29.02 11.40
N LYS A 305 34.40 -28.74 10.09
CA LYS A 305 35.57 -29.05 9.26
C LYS A 305 36.86 -28.41 9.80
N LYS A 306 36.83 -27.12 10.15
CA LYS A 306 37.99 -26.42 10.73
C LYS A 306 38.44 -27.02 12.06
N MET A 307 37.51 -27.45 12.89
CA MET A 307 37.82 -28.08 14.18
C MET A 307 38.45 -29.46 13.98
N GLU A 308 37.90 -30.27 13.08
CA GLU A 308 38.40 -31.59 12.70
C GLU A 308 39.86 -31.51 12.19
N GLU A 309 40.15 -30.60 11.26
CA GLU A 309 41.50 -30.37 10.72
C GLU A 309 42.50 -29.92 11.79
N SER A 310 42.08 -29.05 12.71
CA SER A 310 42.91 -28.58 13.82
C SER A 310 43.28 -29.74 14.77
N LEU A 311 42.32 -30.61 15.09
CA LEU A 311 42.54 -31.80 15.91
C LEU A 311 43.46 -32.81 15.22
N LYS A 312 43.29 -33.02 13.91
CA LYS A 312 44.15 -33.91 13.10
C LYS A 312 45.60 -33.43 13.11
N ARG A 313 45.82 -32.11 12.94
CA ARG A 313 47.16 -31.50 13.02
C ARG A 313 47.78 -31.62 14.41
N LEU A 314 47.00 -31.45 15.46
CA LEU A 314 47.47 -31.57 16.85
C LEU A 314 47.88 -33.01 17.19
N LYS A 315 47.10 -34.01 16.77
CA LYS A 315 47.42 -35.43 16.96
C LYS A 315 48.71 -35.83 16.24
N LYS A 316 48.90 -35.33 15.01
CA LYS A 316 50.14 -35.52 14.24
C LYS A 316 51.36 -34.88 14.94
N GLY A 317 51.21 -33.67 15.48
CA GLY A 317 52.28 -32.95 16.19
C GLY A 317 52.69 -33.56 17.54
N ARG A 318 51.79 -34.31 18.20
CA ARG A 318 52.08 -35.01 19.47
C ARG A 318 52.68 -36.40 19.29
N GLY A 319 52.86 -36.88 18.06
CA GLY A 319 53.35 -38.25 17.80
C GLY A 319 52.39 -39.35 18.29
N THR A 320 51.16 -38.99 18.66
CA THR A 320 50.09 -39.92 19.06
C THR A 320 49.33 -40.44 17.84
N ASP A 321 49.99 -40.53 16.69
CA ASP A 321 49.46 -41.09 15.43
C ASP A 321 49.55 -42.62 15.43
N LYS A 322 49.46 -43.24 16.61
CA LYS A 322 49.24 -44.68 16.71
C LYS A 322 47.79 -44.92 16.36
N SER A 323 47.61 -45.56 15.22
CA SER A 323 46.41 -46.17 14.67
C SER A 323 45.74 -47.11 15.69
N ALA A 324 45.16 -46.56 16.75
CA ALA A 324 44.12 -47.25 17.50
C ALA A 324 42.84 -46.98 16.71
N GLY A 325 42.46 -47.97 15.89
CA GLY A 325 41.26 -47.93 15.08
C GLY A 325 40.04 -47.59 15.94
N SER A 326 39.61 -46.34 15.89
CA SER A 326 38.21 -46.03 16.10
C SER A 326 37.53 -46.28 14.75
N GLN A 327 37.23 -47.54 14.44
CA GLN A 327 36.19 -47.91 13.45
C GLN A 327 34.78 -47.52 13.94
N GLY A 328 34.70 -46.43 14.71
CA GLY A 328 33.51 -45.93 15.35
C GLY A 328 33.21 -44.55 14.81
N PHE A 329 31.93 -44.32 14.53
CA PHE A 329 31.36 -43.05 14.11
C PHE A 329 31.81 -41.91 15.05
N THR A 330 32.59 -40.96 14.53
CA THR A 330 33.10 -39.84 15.34
C THR A 330 31.98 -38.86 15.71
N ASP A 331 32.22 -37.99 16.69
CA ASP A 331 31.25 -36.93 17.02
C ASP A 331 30.99 -36.01 15.82
N ASP A 332 32.01 -35.73 15.01
CA ASP A 332 31.88 -34.91 13.80
C ASP A 332 31.08 -35.67 12.70
N ASP A 333 31.23 -37.00 12.60
CA ASP A 333 30.39 -37.83 11.72
C ASP A 333 28.92 -37.82 12.16
N LYS A 334 28.64 -37.87 13.48
CA LYS A 334 27.26 -37.75 14.00
C LYS A 334 26.63 -36.39 13.65
N ILE A 335 27.41 -35.32 13.73
CA ILE A 335 26.95 -33.98 13.34
C ILE A 335 26.62 -33.94 11.85
N ARG A 336 27.52 -34.43 10.99
CA ARG A 336 27.29 -34.51 9.54
C ARG A 336 26.05 -35.35 9.22
N GLN A 337 25.91 -36.52 9.84
CA GLN A 337 24.75 -37.40 9.67
C GLN A 337 23.43 -36.73 10.10
N GLN A 338 23.39 -36.02 11.24
CA GLN A 338 22.15 -35.32 11.65
C GLN A 338 21.77 -34.22 10.67
N VAL A 339 22.75 -33.42 10.21
CA VAL A 339 22.50 -32.36 9.22
C VAL A 339 21.97 -32.94 7.91
N MET A 340 22.50 -34.07 7.45
CA MET A 340 22.00 -34.74 6.24
C MET A 340 20.53 -35.20 6.39
N ILE A 341 20.19 -35.83 7.52
CA ILE A 341 18.82 -36.26 7.82
C ILE A 341 17.87 -35.04 7.86
N ASP A 342 18.32 -33.95 8.47
CA ASP A 342 17.55 -32.72 8.60
C ASP A 342 17.29 -32.05 7.24
N ILE A 343 18.29 -32.02 6.34
CA ILE A 343 18.16 -31.49 4.97
C ILE A 343 17.21 -32.34 4.13
N GLU A 344 17.30 -33.66 4.24
CA GLU A 344 16.39 -34.57 3.53
C GLU A 344 14.95 -34.40 3.99
N ASN A 345 14.73 -34.32 5.32
CA ASN A 345 13.39 -34.11 5.85
C ASN A 345 12.84 -32.72 5.54
N TYR A 346 13.68 -31.69 5.50
CA TYR A 346 13.29 -30.37 5.02
C TYR A 346 12.82 -30.40 3.56
N GLY A 347 13.51 -31.16 2.71
CA GLY A 347 13.09 -31.43 1.33
C GLY A 347 11.71 -32.10 1.22
N GLN A 348 11.48 -33.12 2.05
CA GLN A 348 10.18 -33.80 2.11
C GLN A 348 9.07 -32.82 2.52
N GLN A 349 9.35 -31.90 3.46
CA GLN A 349 8.38 -30.87 3.83
C GLN A 349 8.06 -29.95 2.66
N ILE A 350 9.06 -29.46 1.91
CA ILE A 350 8.84 -28.62 0.72
C ILE A 350 7.90 -29.33 -0.27
N THR A 351 8.16 -30.61 -0.57
CA THR A 351 7.32 -31.43 -1.47
C THR A 351 5.91 -31.62 -0.93
N ASN A 352 5.74 -31.80 0.39
CA ASN A 352 4.42 -31.97 1.01
C ASN A 352 3.52 -30.73 0.87
N TYR A 353 4.11 -29.54 0.74
CA TYR A 353 3.37 -28.31 0.44
C TYR A 353 3.17 -28.07 -1.07
N GLY A 354 3.56 -29.02 -1.92
CA GLY A 354 3.36 -28.94 -3.37
C GLY A 354 4.38 -28.08 -4.11
N VAL A 355 5.48 -27.68 -3.46
CA VAL A 355 6.58 -26.96 -4.10
C VAL A 355 7.62 -27.97 -4.56
N ASP A 356 8.14 -27.80 -5.78
CA ASP A 356 9.23 -28.63 -6.29
C ASP A 356 10.57 -28.17 -5.68
N PRO A 357 11.27 -29.00 -4.88
CA PRO A 357 12.56 -28.62 -4.33
C PRO A 357 13.63 -28.36 -5.41
N ALA A 358 13.46 -28.86 -6.64
CA ALA A 358 14.37 -28.64 -7.76
C ALA A 358 14.43 -27.17 -8.21
N VAL A 359 13.34 -26.42 -8.05
CA VAL A 359 13.29 -24.99 -8.46
C VAL A 359 13.95 -24.05 -7.45
N LEU A 360 14.28 -24.55 -6.25
CA LEU A 360 14.84 -23.74 -5.16
C LEU A 360 16.38 -23.80 -5.18
N GLU A 361 17.02 -22.74 -5.68
CA GLU A 361 18.49 -22.66 -5.81
C GLU A 361 19.23 -23.01 -4.51
N HIS A 362 18.82 -22.42 -3.39
CA HIS A 362 19.48 -22.64 -2.10
C HIS A 362 19.23 -24.03 -1.51
N TYR A 363 18.12 -24.68 -1.88
CA TYR A 363 17.92 -26.08 -1.53
C TYR A 363 18.87 -27.00 -2.30
N GLN A 364 19.15 -26.71 -3.57
CA GLN A 364 20.17 -27.43 -4.34
C GLN A 364 21.56 -27.29 -3.69
N LYS A 365 21.90 -26.09 -3.19
CA LYS A 365 23.14 -25.88 -2.43
C LYS A 365 23.17 -26.66 -1.11
N LEU A 366 22.04 -26.80 -0.41
CA LEU A 366 21.93 -27.68 0.77
C LEU A 366 22.16 -29.15 0.42
N LEU A 367 21.61 -29.65 -0.69
CA LEU A 367 21.88 -31.00 -1.18
C LEU A 367 23.36 -31.22 -1.50
N GLN A 368 24.01 -30.22 -2.09
CA GLN A 368 25.46 -30.26 -2.31
C GLN A 368 26.23 -30.37 -0.98
N LEU A 369 25.89 -29.55 0.03
CA LEU A 369 26.49 -29.66 1.37
C LEU A 369 26.29 -31.04 2.00
N SER A 370 25.12 -31.64 1.82
CA SER A 370 24.80 -33.00 2.27
C SER A 370 25.71 -34.05 1.61
N ASN A 371 25.91 -33.94 0.29
CA ASN A 371 26.80 -34.85 -0.46
C ASN A 371 28.29 -34.69 -0.07
N GLU A 372 28.74 -33.45 0.16
CA GLU A 372 30.09 -33.17 0.64
C GLU A 372 30.29 -33.73 2.06
N ALA A 373 29.30 -33.58 2.94
CA ALA A 373 29.32 -34.14 4.28
C ALA A 373 29.39 -35.68 4.26
N LYS A 374 28.61 -36.33 3.39
CA LYS A 374 28.65 -37.79 3.19
C LYS A 374 30.02 -38.26 2.73
N SER A 375 30.63 -37.55 1.77
CA SER A 375 31.96 -37.88 1.23
C SER A 375 33.06 -37.72 2.27
N ALA A 376 32.96 -36.72 3.15
CA ALA A 376 33.91 -36.51 4.25
C ALA A 376 33.89 -37.68 5.24
N MET A 377 32.70 -38.23 5.55
CA MET A 377 32.56 -39.37 6.46
C MET A 377 33.14 -40.66 5.87
N THR A 378 33.03 -40.88 4.56
CA THR A 378 33.59 -42.08 3.90
C THR A 378 35.10 -42.02 3.72
N THR A 379 35.69 -40.82 3.64
CA THR A 379 37.13 -40.63 3.44
C THR A 379 37.93 -40.66 4.76
N SER A 380 37.23 -40.56 5.90
CA SER A 380 37.81 -40.62 7.25
C SER A 380 37.86 -42.03 7.86
N ASN A 381 37.28 -43.04 7.19
CA ASN A 381 37.42 -44.47 7.48
C ASN A 381 38.49 -45.11 6.59
#